data_AF-A0A6I0EG23-F1
#
_entry.id   AF-A0A6I0EG23-F1
#
_cell.length_a   1.000
_cell.length_b   1.000
_cell.length_c   1.000
_cell.angle_alpha   90.00
_cell.angle_beta   90.00
_cell.angle_gamma   90.00
#
_symmetry.space_group_name_H-M   'P 1'
#
loop_
_entity.id
_entity.type
_entity.pdbx_description
1 polymer ?
#
loop_
_entity_poly.entity_id
_entity_poly.type
_entity_poly.pdbx_seq_one_letter_code
_entity_poly.pdbx_strand_id
1 'polypeptide(L)' 'MAKRAVTLKIPGELYDRLKTVIEGTGFRSVTEFAVYVLRDVAAGGKLEEGNTGFTPREVELVRQRLRALGYIE' A
#
# COMPACT_ATOMS: atom_id res chain seq x y z
N MET A 1 -9.62 12.44 12.72
CA MET A 1 -10.94 12.39 12.06
C MET A 1 -11.14 11.01 11.48
N ALA A 2 -12.25 10.32 11.79
CA ALA A 2 -12.53 9.00 11.22
C ALA A 2 -12.73 9.13 9.71
N LYS A 3 -11.84 8.52 8.92
CA LYS A 3 -11.91 8.55 7.46
C LYS A 3 -13.14 7.74 7.05
N ARG A 4 -14.08 8.35 6.33
CA ARG A 4 -15.29 7.68 5.84
C ARG A 4 -14.88 6.53 4.91
N ALA A 5 -15.19 5.30 5.30
CA ALA A 5 -14.93 4.11 4.49
C ALA A 5 -16.14 3.82 3.59
N VAL A 6 -15.88 3.37 2.37
CA VAL A 6 -16.89 2.96 1.39
C VAL A 6 -16.55 1.55 0.91
N THR A 7 -17.56 0.69 0.81
CA THR A 7 -17.41 -0.68 0.31
C THR A 7 -17.75 -0.72 -1.18
N LEU A 8 -16.85 -1.28 -1.98
CA LEU A 8 -17.05 -1.52 -3.41
C LEU A 8 -17.18 -3.02 -3.66
N LYS A 9 -18.16 -3.43 -4.46
CA LYS A 9 -18.26 -4.82 -4.92
C LYS A 9 -17.45 -4.97 -6.20
N ILE A 10 -16.62 -6.00 -6.25
CA ILE A 10 -15.90 -6.42 -7.45
C ILE A 10 -16.22 -7.88 -7.76
N PRO A 11 -16.16 -8.31 -9.03
CA PRO A 11 -16.29 -9.72 -9.38
C PRO A 11 -15.30 -10.58 -8.61
N GLY A 12 -15.74 -11.75 -8.12
CA GLY A 12 -14.88 -12.67 -7.38
C GLY A 12 -13.65 -13.09 -8.17
N GLU A 13 -13.81 -13.37 -9.47
CA GLU A 13 -12.71 -13.71 -10.38
C GLU A 13 -11.62 -12.62 -10.44
N LEU A 14 -12.02 -11.35 -10.37
CA LEU A 14 -11.07 -10.25 -10.35
C LEU A 14 -10.31 -10.21 -9.02
N TYR A 15 -11.01 -10.44 -7.90
CA TYR A 15 -10.39 -10.52 -6.59
C TYR A 15 -9.34 -11.65 -6.51
N ASP A 16 -9.65 -12.83 -7.05
CA ASP A 16 -8.72 -13.96 -7.05
C ASP A 16 -7.47 -13.69 -7.89
N ARG A 17 -7.64 -13.08 -9.08
CA ARG A 17 -6.50 -12.65 -9.91
C ARG A 17 -5.65 -11.61 -9.21
N LEU A 18 -6.28 -10.62 -8.58
CA LEU A 18 -5.56 -9.59 -7.83
C LEU A 18 -4.82 -10.18 -6.64
N LYS A 19 -5.38 -11.19 -5.98
CA LYS A 19 -4.72 -11.91 -4.90
C LYS A 19 -3.41 -12.52 -5.37
N THR A 20 -3.39 -13.17 -6.53
CA THR A 20 -2.17 -13.72 -7.13
C THR A 20 -1.18 -12.62 -7.53
N VAL A 21 -1.67 -11.49 -8.05
CA VAL A 21 -0.80 -10.36 -8.44
C VAL A 21 -0.08 -9.74 -7.24
N ILE A 22 -0.72 -9.70 -6.06
CA ILE A 22 -0.10 -9.14 -4.86
C ILE A 22 0.78 -10.14 -4.09
N GLU A 23 0.78 -11.43 -4.47
CA GLU A 23 1.64 -12.43 -3.83
C GLU A 23 3.12 -12.09 -4.06
N GLY A 24 3.88 -11.95 -2.98
CA GLY A 24 5.29 -11.54 -3.03
C GLY A 24 5.51 -10.02 -3.17
N THR A 25 4.44 -9.23 -3.21
CA THR A 25 4.52 -7.76 -3.15
C THR A 25 4.49 -7.26 -1.70
N GLY A 26 4.74 -5.96 -1.51
CA GLY A 26 4.64 -5.31 -0.19
C GLY A 26 3.21 -5.04 0.29
N PHE A 27 2.18 -5.36 -0.50
CA PHE A 27 0.78 -5.11 -0.15
C PHE A 27 0.25 -6.17 0.80
N ARG A 28 -0.43 -5.76 1.88
CA ARG A 28 -0.98 -6.67 2.90
C ARG A 28 -2.36 -7.20 2.52
N SER A 29 -3.03 -6.58 1.55
CA SER A 29 -4.36 -6.99 1.10
C SER A 29 -4.69 -6.48 -0.31
N VAL A 30 -5.64 -7.15 -0.95
CA VAL A 30 -6.20 -6.70 -2.24
C VAL A 30 -6.84 -5.31 -2.12
N THR A 31 -7.45 -5.01 -0.97
CA THR A 31 -8.04 -3.69 -0.70
C THR A 31 -6.99 -2.59 -0.68
N GLU A 32 -5.83 -2.84 -0.06
CA GLU A 32 -4.72 -1.88 -0.01
C GLU A 32 -4.17 -1.60 -1.41
N PHE A 33 -3.96 -2.66 -2.20
CA PHE A 33 -3.55 -2.56 -3.59
C PHE A 33 -4.58 -1.76 -4.43
N ALA A 34 -5.87 -2.08 -4.29
CA ALA A 34 -6.93 -1.39 -5.01
C ALA A 34 -6.98 0.10 -4.65
N VAL A 35 -6.83 0.46 -3.37
CA VAL A 35 -6.78 1.86 -2.93
C VAL A 35 -5.57 2.59 -3.50
N TYR A 36 -4.42 1.93 -3.57
CA TYR A 36 -3.20 2.51 -4.17
C TYR A 36 -3.43 2.83 -5.66
N VAL A 37 -3.90 1.87 -6.43
CA VAL A 37 -4.17 2.04 -7.87
C VAL A 37 -5.28 3.08 -8.11
N LEU A 38 -6.37 3.03 -7.34
CA LEU A 38 -7.46 4.01 -7.47
C LEU A 38 -7.00 5.43 -7.15
N ARG A 39 -6.05 5.60 -6.21
CA ARG A 39 -5.48 6.91 -5.92
C ARG A 39 -4.64 7.43 -7.09
N ASP A 40 -3.83 6.57 -7.70
CA ASP A 40 -3.04 6.90 -8.88
C ASP A 40 -3.93 7.34 -10.06
N VAL A 41 -4.96 6.54 -10.36
CA VAL A 41 -5.94 6.85 -11.41
C VAL A 41 -6.69 8.16 -11.11
N ALA A 42 -7.13 8.37 -9.87
CA ALA A 42 -7.82 9.61 -9.47
C ALA A 42 -6.93 10.85 -9.53
N ALA A 43 -5.61 10.70 -9.37
CA ALA A 43 -4.64 11.77 -9.52
C ALA A 43 -4.25 12.04 -11.00
N GLY A 44 -4.91 11.37 -11.96
CA GLY A 44 -4.60 11.51 -13.38
C GLY A 44 -3.22 10.94 -13.75
N GLY A 45 -2.75 9.93 -13.02
CA GLY A 45 -1.41 9.34 -13.21
C GLY A 45 -0.27 10.23 -12.69
N LYS A 46 -0.59 11.25 -11.88
CA LYS A 46 0.39 12.09 -11.18
C LYS A 46 0.26 11.84 -9.68
N LEU A 47 0.77 10.72 -9.20
CA LEU A 47 0.95 10.55 -7.75
C LEU A 47 1.91 11.64 -7.27
N GLU A 48 1.38 12.67 -6.59
CA GLU A 48 2.22 13.55 -5.79
C GLU A 48 2.95 12.66 -4.76
N GLU A 49 4.28 12.65 -4.84
CA GLU A 49 5.20 11.79 -4.07
C GLU A 49 4.98 11.85 -2.55
N GLY A 50 4.22 12.84 -2.07
CA GLY A 50 3.96 13.08 -0.65
C GLY A 50 3.02 12.08 0.05
N ASN A 51 2.36 11.14 -0.64
CA ASN A 51 1.33 10.29 -0.01
C ASN A 51 1.45 8.77 -0.29
N THR A 52 2.52 8.34 -0.96
CA THR A 52 2.77 6.93 -1.31
C THR A 52 4.14 6.39 -0.88
N GLY A 53 5.07 7.27 -0.49
CA GLY A 53 6.30 6.87 0.20
C GLY A 53 6.08 6.77 1.71
N PHE A 54 6.82 5.88 2.39
CA PHE A 54 7.01 6.01 3.83
C PHE A 54 7.53 7.42 4.12
N THR A 55 6.92 8.11 5.08
CA THR A 55 7.47 9.39 5.53
C THR A 55 8.92 9.16 6.01
N PRO A 56 9.82 10.16 5.94
CA PRO A 56 11.19 10.02 6.42
C PRO A 56 11.26 9.43 7.84
N ARG A 57 10.26 9.77 8.67
CA ARG A 57 10.08 9.26 10.04
C ARG A 57 9.72 7.77 10.09
N GLU A 58 8.88 7.29 9.19
CA GLU A 58 8.53 5.88 9.09
C GLU A 58 9.71 5.05 8.56
N VAL A 59 10.45 5.58 7.59
CA VAL A 59 11.70 4.95 7.12
C VAL A 59 12.72 4.86 8.25
N GLU A 60 12.87 5.93 9.04
CA GLU A 60 13.75 5.95 10.22
C GLU A 60 13.34 4.88 11.25
N LEU A 61 12.04 4.74 11.52
CA LEU A 61 11.51 3.75 12.47
C LEU A 61 11.74 2.32 11.98
N VAL A 62 11.54 2.07 10.68
CA VAL A 62 11.82 0.77 10.05
C VAL A 62 13.31 0.47 10.10
N ARG A 63 14.19 1.45 9.79
CA ARG A 63 15.65 1.30 9.92
C ARG A 63 16.09 1.00 11.35
N GLN A 64 15.52 1.69 12.35
CA GLN A 64 15.82 1.40 13.76
C GLN A 64 15.41 -0.01 14.16
N ARG A 65 14.23 -0.47 13.74
CA ARG A 65 13.79 -1.85 13.97
C ARG A 65 14.70 -2.86 13.29
N LEU A 66 15.10 -2.61 12.04
CA LEU A 66 16.00 -3.50 11.30
C LEU A 66 17.39 -3.54 11.93
N ARG A 67 17.92 -2.42 12.43
CA ARG A 67 19.17 -2.36 13.22
C ARG A 67 19.06 -3.14 14.53
N ALA A 68 17.97 -2.96 15.28
CA ALA A 68 17.74 -3.70 16.53
C ALA A 68 17.63 -5.21 16.34
N LEU A 69 17.23 -5.64 15.14
CA LEU A 69 17.14 -7.04 14.74
C LEU A 69 18.41 -7.56 14.04
N GLY A 70 19.42 -6.72 13.82
CA GLY A 70 20.70 -7.10 13.20
C GLY A 70 20.66 -7.32 11.69
N TYR A 71 19.63 -6.84 10.98
CA TYR A 71 19.51 -7.02 9.53
C TYR A 71 20.29 -5.98 8.71
N ILE A 72 20.63 -4.84 9.32
CA ILE A 72 21.39 -3.74 8.71
C ILE A 72 22.29 -3.10 9.78
N GLU A 73 23.49 -2.64 9.41
CA GLU A 73 24.41 -1.84 10.25
C GLU A 73 24.17 -0.34 10.09
#